data_AF-A0A433NIP6-F1
#
_entry.id   AF-A0A433NIP6-F1
#
_cell.length_a   1.000
_cell.length_b   1.000
_cell.length_c   1.000
_cell.angle_alpha   90.00
_cell.angle_beta   90.00
_cell.angle_gamma   90.00
#
_symmetry.space_group_name_H-M   'P 1'
#
loop_
_entity.id
_entity.type
_entity.pdbx_description
1 polymer ?
#
loop_
_entity_poly.entity_id
_entity_poly.type
_entity_poly.pdbx_seq_one_letter_code
_entity_poly.pdbx_strand_id
1 'polypeptide(L)'
;MTAEGFFADFLKIIPLLSVLATVTGWVVSSKFSSKNTGTHAKNTELNKLIDSLNKALDDIYTEMATVLSSDLDDRKKTAAYHKFIGMIKNVRFICDAIQKLDEAQRVDNGKLFLLRKACTSDQKYDSKKINTALPQLQDIQEEIKRSYIKKFTT
;
A
#
# COMPACT_ATOMS: atom_id res chain seq x y z
N MET A 1 -5.64 -24.78 -65.89
CA MET A 1 -5.09 -24.85 -64.52
C MET A 1 -6.05 -25.69 -63.69
N THR A 2 -5.65 -26.91 -63.32
CA THR A 2 -6.50 -27.87 -62.62
C THR A 2 -6.55 -27.56 -61.12
N ALA A 3 -7.73 -27.74 -60.52
CA ALA A 3 -7.98 -27.48 -59.10
C ALA A 3 -7.00 -28.23 -58.16
N GLU A 4 -6.45 -29.36 -58.62
CA GLU A 4 -5.46 -30.17 -57.88
C GLU A 4 -4.12 -29.45 -57.67
N GLY A 5 -3.67 -28.65 -58.64
CA GLY A 5 -2.42 -27.88 -58.51
C GLY A 5 -2.54 -26.75 -57.48
N PHE A 6 -3.69 -26.07 -57.46
CA PHE A 6 -3.98 -25.02 -56.48
C PHE A 6 -4.08 -25.56 -55.05
N PHE A 7 -4.70 -26.73 -54.86
CA PHE A 7 -4.81 -27.36 -53.54
C PHE A 7 -3.46 -27.85 -53.02
N ALA A 8 -2.62 -28.43 -53.88
CA ALA A 8 -1.27 -28.86 -53.53
C ALA A 8 -0.36 -27.69 -53.14
N ASP A 9 -0.49 -26.54 -53.79
CA ASP A 9 0.27 -25.34 -53.44
C ASP A 9 -0.28 -24.66 -52.18
N PHE A 10 -1.59 -24.69 -51.92
CA PHE A 10 -2.17 -24.22 -50.67
C PHE A 10 -1.70 -25.06 -49.46
N LEU A 11 -1.66 -26.40 -49.60
CA LEU A 11 -1.16 -27.32 -48.56
C LEU A 11 0.32 -27.08 -48.21
N LYS A 12 1.14 -26.57 -49.15
CA LYS A 12 2.55 -26.20 -48.88
C LYS A 12 2.68 -24.91 -48.05
N ILE A 13 1.66 -24.06 -48.01
CA ILE A 13 1.66 -22.77 -47.28
C ILE A 13 1.14 -22.95 -45.84
N ILE A 14 0.35 -23.99 -45.57
CA ILE A 14 -0.20 -24.30 -44.23
C ILE A 14 0.89 -24.41 -43.14
N PRO A 15 2.03 -25.11 -43.35
CA PRO A 15 3.10 -25.18 -42.35
C PRO A 15 3.76 -23.83 -42.10
N LEU A 16 3.85 -22.98 -43.12
CA LEU A 16 4.42 -21.63 -42.98
C LEU A 16 3.48 -20.74 -42.14
N LEU A 17 2.17 -20.84 -42.38
CA LEU A 17 1.14 -20.14 -41.62
C LEU A 17 1.06 -20.62 -40.16
N SER A 18 1.23 -21.92 -39.91
CA SER A 18 1.23 -22.47 -38.55
C SER A 18 2.45 -22.01 -37.74
N VAL A 19 3.63 -21.92 -38.38
CA VAL A 19 4.84 -21.37 -37.76
C VAL A 19 4.66 -19.89 -37.43
N LEU A 20 4.10 -19.09 -38.36
CA LEU A 20 3.80 -17.68 -38.13
C LEU A 20 2.78 -17.47 -37.00
N ALA A 21 1.71 -18.26 -36.96
CA ALA A 21 0.71 -18.22 -35.89
C ALA A 21 1.31 -18.61 -34.53
N THR A 22 2.22 -19.58 -34.52
CA THR A 22 2.91 -20.00 -33.30
C THR A 22 3.81 -18.88 -32.79
N VAL A 23 4.70 -18.35 -33.62
CA VAL A 23 5.65 -17.27 -33.25
C VAL A 23 4.90 -16.03 -32.76
N THR A 24 3.83 -15.63 -33.44
CA THR A 24 2.98 -14.50 -32.99
C THR A 24 2.29 -14.81 -31.67
N GLY A 25 1.82 -16.04 -31.44
CA GLY A 25 1.31 -16.52 -30.16
C GLY A 25 2.33 -16.41 -29.02
N TRP A 26 3.61 -16.78 -29.24
CA TRP A 26 4.67 -16.63 -28.24
C TRP A 26 4.99 -15.16 -27.94
N VAL A 27 4.98 -14.29 -28.95
CA VAL A 27 5.25 -12.84 -28.77
C VAL A 27 4.12 -12.16 -28.00
N VAL A 28 2.85 -12.48 -28.31
CA VAL A 28 1.70 -11.94 -27.57
C VAL A 28 1.69 -12.49 -26.14
N SER A 29 1.88 -13.80 -25.98
CA SER A 29 1.93 -14.45 -24.66
C SER A 29 3.06 -13.90 -23.77
N SER A 30 4.27 -13.70 -24.31
CA SER A 30 5.39 -13.12 -23.54
C SER A 30 5.16 -11.66 -23.15
N LYS A 31 4.54 -10.85 -24.04
CA LYS A 31 4.17 -9.47 -23.71
C LYS A 31 3.06 -9.38 -22.66
N PHE A 32 2.05 -10.25 -22.74
CA PHE A 32 0.99 -10.31 -21.73
C PHE A 32 1.53 -10.85 -20.40
N SER A 33 2.32 -11.91 -20.41
CA SER A 33 2.94 -12.49 -19.22
C SER A 33 3.85 -11.50 -18.49
N SER A 34 4.68 -10.73 -19.21
CA SER A 34 5.57 -9.74 -18.59
C SER A 34 4.80 -8.55 -17.98
N LYS A 35 3.79 -8.02 -18.68
CA LYS A 35 2.94 -6.94 -18.15
C LYS A 35 2.10 -7.39 -16.95
N ASN A 36 1.54 -8.60 -17.01
CA ASN A 36 0.72 -9.12 -15.93
C ASN A 36 1.59 -9.40 -14.69
N THR A 37 2.74 -10.05 -14.86
CA THR A 37 3.70 -10.33 -13.78
C THR A 37 4.20 -9.05 -13.12
N GLY A 38 4.57 -8.02 -13.90
CA GLY A 38 5.00 -6.73 -13.36
C GLY A 38 3.89 -6.01 -12.57
N THR A 39 2.65 -6.07 -13.06
CA THR A 39 1.49 -5.49 -12.38
C THR A 39 1.13 -6.26 -11.11
N HIS A 40 1.17 -7.59 -11.13
CA HIS A 40 0.95 -8.43 -9.95
C HIS A 40 2.01 -8.19 -8.87
N ALA A 41 3.29 -8.10 -9.25
CA ALA A 41 4.39 -7.81 -8.33
C ALA A 41 4.19 -6.43 -7.67
N LYS A 42 3.90 -5.41 -8.47
CA LYS A 42 3.59 -4.06 -7.99
C LYS A 42 2.40 -4.03 -7.04
N ASN A 43 1.29 -4.69 -7.38
CA ASN A 43 0.10 -4.75 -6.52
C ASN A 43 0.38 -5.50 -5.22
N THR A 44 1.18 -6.56 -5.27
CA THR A 44 1.59 -7.31 -4.07
C THR A 44 2.43 -6.43 -3.14
N GLU A 45 3.39 -5.69 -3.67
CA GLU A 45 4.21 -4.76 -2.90
C GLU A 45 3.38 -3.62 -2.31
N LEU A 46 2.49 -3.03 -3.11
CA LEU A 46 1.55 -2.02 -2.66
C LEU A 46 0.69 -2.51 -1.49
N ASN A 47 0.12 -3.72 -1.60
CA ASN A 47 -0.69 -4.31 -0.54
C ASN A 47 0.13 -4.55 0.74
N LYS A 48 1.40 -4.99 0.62
CA LYS A 48 2.31 -5.15 1.76
C LYS A 48 2.63 -3.81 2.46
N LEU A 49 2.80 -2.73 1.70
CA LEU A 49 2.99 -1.40 2.27
C LEU A 49 1.72 -0.91 2.99
N ILE A 50 0.54 -1.16 2.42
CA ILE A 50 -0.74 -0.84 3.08
C ILE A 50 -0.90 -1.64 4.38
N ASP A 51 -0.54 -2.92 4.40
CA ASP A 51 -0.54 -3.73 5.63
C ASP A 51 0.46 -3.21 6.67
N SER A 52 1.64 -2.78 6.21
CA SER A 52 2.66 -2.16 7.07
C SER A 52 2.19 -0.83 7.64
N LEU A 53 1.47 -0.03 6.85
CA LEU A 53 0.85 1.22 7.31
C LEU A 53 -0.19 0.95 8.40
N ASN A 54 -1.10 0.00 8.16
CA ASN A 54 -2.12 -0.37 9.13
C ASN A 54 -1.48 -0.80 10.46
N LYS A 55 -0.47 -1.66 10.39
CA LYS A 55 0.29 -2.10 11.57
C LYS A 55 0.96 -0.93 12.28
N ALA A 56 1.61 -0.02 11.55
CA ALA A 56 2.27 1.13 12.16
C ALA A 56 1.29 2.07 12.89
N LEU A 57 0.06 2.20 12.37
CA LEU A 57 -1.00 2.95 13.05
C LEU A 57 -1.48 2.22 14.31
N ASP A 58 -1.69 0.91 14.24
CA ASP A 58 -2.10 0.10 15.40
C ASP A 58 -1.02 0.09 16.51
N ASP A 59 0.25 0.09 16.13
CA ASP A 59 1.38 0.23 17.06
C ASP A 59 1.33 1.60 17.78
N ILE A 60 1.01 2.69 17.05
CA ILE A 60 0.83 4.03 17.65
C ILE A 60 -0.32 4.02 18.66
N TYR A 61 -1.44 3.36 18.33
CA TYR A 61 -2.58 3.25 19.24
C TYR A 61 -2.21 2.51 20.52
N THR A 62 -1.55 1.36 20.38
CA THR A 62 -1.12 0.52 21.50
C THR A 62 -0.12 1.25 22.40
N GLU A 63 0.81 1.98 21.81
CA GLU A 63 1.75 2.82 22.55
C GLU A 63 1.02 3.93 23.30
N MET A 64 0.07 4.62 22.66
CA MET A 64 -0.74 5.65 23.33
C MET A 64 -1.54 5.08 24.50
N ALA A 65 -2.15 3.91 24.33
CA ALA A 65 -2.87 3.25 25.42
C ALA A 65 -1.94 2.94 26.60
N THR A 66 -0.71 2.48 26.31
CA THR A 66 0.32 2.20 27.33
C THR A 66 0.74 3.47 28.07
N VAL A 67 1.00 4.55 27.33
CA VAL A 67 1.36 5.86 27.88
C VAL A 67 0.26 6.39 28.77
N LEU A 68 -1.00 6.37 28.33
CA LEU A 68 -2.14 6.89 29.11
C LEU A 68 -2.53 6.03 30.31
N SER A 69 -2.20 4.74 30.29
CA SER A 69 -2.44 3.84 31.42
C SER A 69 -1.34 3.91 32.49
N SER A 70 -0.25 4.62 32.21
CA SER A 70 0.91 4.75 33.10
C SER A 70 0.92 6.10 33.80
N ASP A 71 1.46 6.14 35.02
CA ASP A 71 1.80 7.42 35.66
C ASP A 71 3.11 7.97 35.06
N LEU A 72 3.02 9.16 34.45
CA LEU A 72 4.11 9.74 33.66
C LEU A 72 4.65 10.99 34.34
N ASP A 73 5.92 10.92 34.74
CA ASP A 73 6.71 12.10 35.02
C ASP A 73 7.09 12.85 33.73
N ASP A 74 7.61 14.08 33.87
CA ASP A 74 7.92 14.94 32.73
C ASP A 74 9.03 14.39 31.83
N ARG A 75 9.95 13.58 32.37
CA ARG A 75 11.00 12.92 31.55
C ARG A 75 10.38 11.82 30.69
N LYS A 76 9.47 11.03 31.24
CA LYS A 76 8.73 9.99 30.50
C LYS A 76 7.81 10.60 29.45
N LYS A 77 7.15 11.72 29.74
CA LYS A 77 6.37 12.48 28.73
C LYS A 77 7.25 12.92 27.57
N THR A 78 8.43 13.48 27.85
CA THR A 78 9.39 13.91 26.82
C THR A 78 9.86 12.71 25.98
N ALA A 79 10.17 11.58 26.62
CA ALA A 79 10.55 10.35 25.91
C ALA A 79 9.41 9.83 25.02
N ALA A 80 8.19 9.80 25.52
CA ALA A 80 6.99 9.40 24.77
C ALA A 80 6.76 10.33 23.57
N TYR A 81 6.89 11.65 23.75
CA TYR A 81 6.80 12.63 22.66
C TYR A 81 7.78 12.29 21.53
N HIS A 82 9.06 12.09 21.83
CA HIS A 82 10.05 11.75 20.81
C HIS A 82 9.79 10.40 20.14
N LYS A 83 9.32 9.40 20.92
CA LYS A 83 8.92 8.10 20.39
C LYS A 83 7.78 8.23 19.39
N PHE A 84 6.72 8.96 19.73
CA PHE A 84 5.60 9.20 18.81
C PHE A 84 6.04 9.95 17.55
N ILE A 85 6.91 10.96 17.67
CA ILE A 85 7.49 11.64 16.50
C ILE A 85 8.20 10.64 15.57
N GLY A 86 8.96 9.69 16.13
CA GLY A 86 9.59 8.62 15.36
C GLY A 86 8.58 7.73 14.63
N MET A 87 7.53 7.29 15.34
CA MET A 87 6.48 6.45 14.76
C MET A 87 5.72 7.16 13.64
N ILE A 88 5.40 8.45 13.81
CA ILE A 88 4.73 9.25 12.78
C ILE A 88 5.63 9.45 11.55
N LYS A 89 6.94 9.63 11.73
CA LYS A 89 7.89 9.66 10.61
C LYS A 89 7.87 8.34 9.83
N ASN A 90 7.78 7.20 10.52
CA ASN A 90 7.65 5.90 9.87
C ASN A 90 6.34 5.78 9.06
N VAL A 91 5.21 6.20 9.64
CA VAL A 91 3.92 6.29 8.93
C VAL A 91 4.05 7.12 7.66
N ARG A 92 4.63 8.32 7.75
CA ARG A 92 4.87 9.19 6.60
C ARG A 92 5.72 8.51 5.52
N PHE A 93 6.81 7.85 5.92
CA PHE A 93 7.68 7.13 5.00
C PHE A 93 6.92 6.05 4.22
N ILE A 94 6.05 5.29 4.90
CA ILE A 94 5.22 4.27 4.25
C ILE A 94 4.21 4.92 3.29
N CYS A 95 3.54 6.00 3.70
CA CYS A 95 2.64 6.76 2.83
C CYS A 95 3.35 7.28 1.57
N ASP A 96 4.55 7.83 1.70
CA ASP A 96 5.36 8.32 0.58
C ASP A 96 5.76 7.15 -0.34
N ALA A 97 6.10 5.98 0.22
CA ALA A 97 6.42 4.78 -0.55
C ALA A 97 5.20 4.24 -1.33
N ILE A 98 4.02 4.25 -0.71
CA ILE A 98 2.76 3.91 -1.37
C ILE A 98 2.50 4.85 -2.54
N GLN A 99 2.62 6.17 -2.34
CA GLN A 99 2.40 7.15 -3.40
C GLN A 99 3.40 7.00 -4.56
N LYS A 100 4.66 6.65 -4.27
CA LYS A 100 5.68 6.37 -5.31
C LYS A 100 5.31 5.15 -6.16
N LEU A 101 4.71 4.13 -5.55
CA LEU A 101 4.22 2.98 -6.31
C LEU A 101 2.91 3.30 -7.03
N ASP A 102 1.99 4.01 -6.40
CA ASP A 102 0.66 4.32 -6.94
C ASP A 102 0.30 5.79 -6.71
N GLU A 103 0.57 6.64 -7.71
CA GLU A 103 0.37 8.10 -7.64
C GLU A 103 -1.08 8.52 -7.35
N ALA A 104 -2.04 7.62 -7.57
CA ALA A 104 -3.45 7.82 -7.20
C ALA A 104 -3.66 7.83 -5.68
N GLN A 105 -2.83 7.12 -4.90
CA GLN A 105 -2.89 7.03 -3.45
C GLN A 105 -1.98 8.08 -2.80
N ARG A 106 -2.47 9.32 -2.78
CA ARG A 106 -1.69 10.48 -2.34
C ARG A 106 -1.54 10.54 -0.82
N VAL A 107 -0.40 11.07 -0.37
CA VAL A 107 -0.15 11.40 1.04
C VAL A 107 -1.04 12.57 1.45
N ASP A 108 -1.85 12.35 2.48
CA ASP A 108 -2.64 13.41 3.12
C ASP A 108 -1.86 14.04 4.29
N ASN A 109 -1.18 15.14 4.02
CA ASN A 109 -0.41 15.88 5.03
C ASN A 109 -1.29 16.43 6.16
N GLY A 110 -2.58 16.69 5.90
CA GLY A 110 -3.53 17.16 6.90
C GLY A 110 -3.81 16.07 7.94
N LYS A 111 -4.10 14.86 7.49
CA LYS A 111 -4.30 13.70 8.39
C LYS A 111 -3.03 13.35 9.17
N LEU A 112 -1.86 13.40 8.54
CA LEU A 112 -0.59 13.19 9.24
C LEU A 112 -0.32 14.27 10.31
N PHE A 113 -0.71 15.52 10.04
CA PHE A 113 -0.64 16.59 11.04
C PHE A 113 -1.60 16.34 12.21
N LEU A 114 -2.83 15.91 11.94
CA LEU A 114 -3.81 15.56 12.97
C LEU A 114 -3.32 14.39 13.82
N LEU A 115 -2.79 13.34 13.18
CA LEU A 115 -2.19 12.19 13.86
C LEU A 115 -1.07 12.64 14.79
N ARG A 116 -0.18 13.52 14.30
CA ARG A 116 0.89 14.10 15.12
C ARG A 116 0.34 14.86 16.31
N LYS A 117 -0.59 15.78 16.08
CA LYS A 117 -1.19 16.58 17.14
C LYS A 117 -1.88 15.70 18.20
N ALA A 118 -2.56 14.64 17.77
CA ALA A 118 -3.20 13.68 18.66
C ALA A 118 -2.18 12.93 19.54
N CYS A 119 -1.00 12.62 19.00
CA CYS A 119 0.02 11.88 19.72
C CYS A 119 1.00 12.73 20.55
N THR A 120 1.13 14.02 20.27
CA THR A 120 2.20 14.87 20.83
C THR A 120 1.73 16.09 21.61
N SER A 121 0.43 16.24 21.84
CA SER A 121 -0.09 17.33 22.65
C SER A 121 0.06 17.00 24.13
N ASP A 122 0.86 17.78 24.88
CA ASP A 122 1.10 17.56 26.32
C ASP A 122 -0.18 17.44 27.14
N GLN A 123 -1.23 18.17 26.72
CA GLN A 123 -2.55 18.09 27.34
C GLN A 123 -3.20 16.71 27.27
N LYS A 124 -2.69 15.79 26.44
CA LYS A 124 -3.21 14.45 26.23
C LYS A 124 -2.55 13.41 27.13
N TYR A 125 -1.35 13.66 27.68
CA TYR A 125 -0.62 12.73 28.56
C TYR A 125 -1.14 12.73 30.01
N ASP A 126 -2.46 12.66 30.16
CA ASP A 126 -3.18 12.58 31.43
C ASP A 126 -4.07 11.33 31.39
N SER A 127 -3.92 10.45 32.38
CA SER A 127 -4.67 9.19 32.48
C SER A 127 -6.18 9.41 32.50
N LYS A 128 -6.66 10.56 33.02
CA LYS A 128 -8.08 10.92 33.03
C LYS A 128 -8.67 11.14 31.64
N LYS A 129 -7.83 11.36 30.62
CA LYS A 129 -8.26 11.68 29.26
C LYS A 129 -8.26 10.47 28.33
N ILE A 130 -7.94 9.27 28.82
CA ILE A 130 -7.90 8.03 28.03
C ILE A 130 -9.20 7.81 27.22
N ASN A 131 -10.36 8.02 27.85
CA ASN A 131 -11.68 7.86 27.25
C ASN A 131 -12.02 8.89 26.15
N THR A 132 -11.16 9.89 25.95
CA THR A 132 -11.32 10.91 24.90
C THR A 132 -10.16 10.90 23.90
N ALA A 133 -8.94 10.60 24.37
CA ALA A 133 -7.73 10.61 23.56
C ALA A 133 -7.64 9.40 22.63
N LEU A 134 -7.94 8.20 23.12
CA LEU A 134 -7.87 6.97 22.32
C LEU A 134 -8.93 6.92 21.22
N PRO A 135 -10.22 7.24 21.47
CA PRO A 135 -11.21 7.26 20.40
C PRO A 135 -10.87 8.28 19.30
N GLN A 136 -10.45 9.49 19.67
CA GLN A 136 -10.03 10.50 18.69
C GLN A 136 -8.82 10.05 17.86
N LEU A 137 -7.86 9.37 18.49
CA LEU A 137 -6.72 8.80 17.78
C LEU A 137 -7.18 7.70 16.80
N GLN A 138 -8.08 6.83 17.25
CA GLN A 138 -8.64 5.76 16.43
C GLN A 138 -9.39 6.32 15.21
N ASP A 139 -10.21 7.35 15.38
CA ASP A 139 -10.93 7.99 14.27
C ASP A 139 -9.97 8.51 13.19
N ILE A 140 -8.90 9.21 13.61
CA ILE A 140 -7.86 9.71 12.69
C ILE A 140 -7.16 8.54 11.98
N GLN A 141 -6.84 7.47 12.70
CA GLN A 141 -6.19 6.30 12.12
C GLN A 141 -7.08 5.62 11.08
N GLU A 142 -8.36 5.42 11.37
CA GLU A 142 -9.32 4.84 10.43
C GLU A 142 -9.51 5.72 9.19
N GLU A 143 -9.53 7.05 9.34
CA GLU A 143 -9.54 7.97 8.21
C GLU A 143 -8.30 7.86 7.33
N ILE A 144 -7.11 7.63 7.92
CA ILE A 144 -5.88 7.39 7.17
C ILE A 144 -6.00 6.05 6.44
N LYS A 145 -6.34 4.96 7.14
CA LYS A 145 -6.46 3.60 6.58
C LYS A 145 -7.41 3.59 5.37
N ARG A 146 -8.57 4.24 5.48
CA ARG A 146 -9.57 4.34 4.40
C ARG A 146 -9.09 5.10 3.16
N SER A 147 -8.05 5.91 3.29
CA SER A 147 -7.47 6.64 2.15
C SER A 147 -6.60 5.76 1.26
N TYR A 148 -6.23 4.56 1.73
CA TYR A 148 -5.39 3.62 1.01
C TYR A 148 -6.16 2.36 0.66
N ILE A 149 -6.14 2.01 -0.63
CA ILE A 149 -6.96 0.93 -1.19
C ILE A 149 -6.03 -0.17 -1.70
N LYS A 150 -6.23 -1.38 -1.17
CA LYS A 150 -5.55 -2.57 -1.67
C LYS A 150 -5.99 -2.86 -3.11
N LYS A 151 -5.05 -3.26 -3.95
CA LYS A 151 -5.34 -3.67 -5.32
C LYS A 151 -5.37 -5.18 -5.41
N PHE A 152 -6.52 -5.71 -5.80
CA PHE A 152 -6.71 -7.12 -6.10
C PHE A 152 -6.73 -7.26 -7.62
N THR A 153 -5.85 -8.07 -8.17
CA THR A 153 -5.88 -8.38 -9.60
C THR A 153 -7.10 -9.24 -9.92
N THR A 154 -7.86 -8.81 -10.92
CA THR A 154 -8.88 -9.61 -11.62
C THR A 154 -8.24 -10.28 -12.82
#